data_AF-A0A1V6FWS8-F1
#
_entry.id   AF-A0A1V6FWS8-F1
#
_cell.length_a   1.000
_cell.length_b   1.000
_cell.length_c   1.000
_cell.angle_alpha   90.00
_cell.angle_beta   90.00
_cell.angle_gamma   90.00
#
_symmetry.space_group_name_H-M   'P 1'
#
loop_
_entity.id
_entity.type
_entity.pdbx_description
1 polymer ?
#
loop_
_entity_poly.entity_id
_entity_poly.type
_entity_poly.pdbx_seq_one_letter_code
_entity_poly.pdbx_strand_id
1 'polypeptide(L)'
;MVKPLHFGRYSDVYTVDCERVLVTLLRGLGPRKESVFLVGGLTPRYLVPQIPPDVPAHAGTLDVEIVIDLQLLADTDVYHSLEGKWHRSRA
;
A
#
# COMPACT_ATOMS: atom_id res chain seq x y z
N MET A 1 -3.14 -0.85 15.49
CA MET A 1 -4.26 -1.82 15.42
C MET A 1 -3.66 -3.22 15.35
N VAL A 2 -4.25 -4.21 16.01
CA VAL A 2 -3.76 -5.60 15.96
C VAL A 2 -4.36 -6.29 14.73
N LYS A 3 -3.55 -7.03 13.96
CA LYS A 3 -4.03 -7.75 12.77
C LYS A 3 -5.06 -8.81 13.20
N PRO A 4 -6.21 -8.93 12.51
CA PRO A 4 -7.24 -9.86 12.91
C PRO A 4 -6.78 -11.31 12.74
N LEU A 5 -7.12 -12.15 13.70
CA LEU A 5 -6.84 -13.59 13.64
C LEU A 5 -7.77 -14.36 12.70
N HIS A 6 -8.90 -13.75 12.30
CA HIS A 6 -9.95 -14.40 11.52
C HIS A 6 -10.44 -13.51 10.38
N PHE A 7 -10.80 -14.17 9.27
CA PHE A 7 -11.24 -13.57 8.01
C PHE A 7 -12.40 -12.58 8.17
N GLY A 8 -13.41 -12.90 8.99
CA GLY A 8 -14.63 -12.08 9.12
C GLY A 8 -14.45 -10.74 9.85
N ARG A 9 -13.23 -10.37 10.23
CA ARG A 9 -12.93 -9.10 10.91
C ARG A 9 -12.25 -8.07 10.01
N TYR A 10 -11.97 -8.44 8.76
CA TYR A 10 -11.60 -7.46 7.75
C TYR A 10 -12.87 -6.75 7.26
N SER A 11 -12.76 -5.44 7.11
CA SER A 11 -13.86 -4.58 6.63
C SER A 11 -13.45 -3.94 5.32
N ASP A 12 -14.39 -3.88 4.38
CA ASP A 12 -14.19 -3.19 3.12
C ASP A 12 -13.91 -1.69 3.32
N VAL A 13 -14.46 -1.08 4.38
CA VAL A 13 -14.19 0.33 4.71
C VAL A 13 -12.70 0.56 4.94
N TYR A 14 -12.07 -0.30 5.77
CA TYR A 14 -10.64 -0.18 6.03
C TYR A 14 -9.80 -0.51 4.80
N THR A 15 -10.29 -1.40 3.93
CA THR A 15 -9.59 -1.69 2.67
C THR A 15 -9.60 -0.49 1.73
N VAL A 16 -10.74 0.21 1.60
CA VAL A 16 -10.84 1.45 0.84
C VAL A 16 -9.92 2.54 1.41
N ASP A 17 -9.82 2.62 2.74
CA ASP A 17 -8.87 3.56 3.37
C ASP A 17 -7.42 3.20 3.06
N CYS A 18 -7.07 1.90 2.99
CA CYS A 18 -5.76 1.45 2.54
C CYS A 18 -5.49 1.86 1.07
N GLU A 19 -6.49 1.76 0.18
CA GLU A 19 -6.36 2.24 -1.20
C GLU A 19 -6.12 3.75 -1.27
N ARG A 20 -6.80 4.55 -0.44
CA ARG A 20 -6.57 5.99 -0.35
C ARG A 20 -5.16 6.32 0.11
N VAL A 21 -4.63 5.57 1.08
CA VAL A 21 -3.24 5.70 1.54
C VAL A 21 -2.28 5.33 0.42
N LEU A 22 -2.50 4.22 -0.29
CA LEU A 22 -1.69 3.84 -1.45
C LEU A 22 -1.65 4.94 -2.51
N VAL A 23 -2.79 5.49 -2.91
CA VAL A 23 -2.86 6.60 -3.87
C VAL A 23 -2.10 7.83 -3.36
N THR A 24 -2.22 8.15 -2.08
CA THR A 24 -1.51 9.28 -1.46
C THR A 24 0.01 9.05 -1.49
N LEU A 25 0.48 7.84 -1.17
CA LEU A 25 1.90 7.47 -1.25
C LEU A 25 2.42 7.60 -2.68
N LEU A 26 1.72 7.02 -3.66
CA LEU A 26 2.14 7.08 -5.07
C LEU A 26 2.19 8.51 -5.60
N ARG A 27 1.28 9.40 -5.16
CA ARG A 27 1.32 10.83 -5.47
C ARG A 27 2.53 11.52 -4.84
N GLY A 28 2.85 11.20 -3.59
CA GLY A 28 4.03 11.75 -2.89
C GLY A 28 5.36 11.30 -3.48
N LEU A 29 5.41 10.10 -4.04
CA LEU A 29 6.59 9.54 -4.71
C LEU A 29 6.81 10.14 -6.11
N GLY A 30 5.77 10.71 -6.74
CA GLY A 30 5.88 11.40 -8.02
C GLY A 30 6.41 10.46 -9.12
N PRO A 31 7.40 10.89 -9.94
CA PRO A 31 8.03 10.07 -10.98
C PRO A 31 8.87 8.88 -10.49
N ARG A 32 8.85 8.59 -9.18
CA ARG A 32 9.58 7.46 -8.58
C ARG A 32 8.65 6.29 -8.23
N LYS A 33 7.35 6.43 -8.48
CA LYS A 33 6.35 5.39 -8.21
C LYS A 33 6.55 4.13 -9.06
N GLU A 34 7.26 4.26 -10.18
CA GLU A 34 7.61 3.18 -11.11
C GLU A 34 8.59 2.17 -10.48
N SER A 35 9.28 2.56 -9.41
CA SER A 35 10.16 1.70 -8.62
C SER A 35 9.47 1.07 -7.40
N VAL A 36 8.14 1.19 -7.30
CA VAL A 36 7.35 0.73 -6.14
C VAL A 36 6.41 -0.37 -6.60
N PHE A 37 6.41 -1.48 -5.86
CA PHE A 37 5.61 -2.65 -6.15
C PHE A 37 4.65 -2.90 -4.98
N LEU A 38 3.34 -2.95 -5.29
CA LEU A 38 2.34 -3.33 -4.32
C LEU A 38 2.45 -4.83 -4.03
N VAL A 39 2.46 -5.18 -2.75
CA VAL A 39 2.48 -6.57 -2.30
C VAL A 39 1.43 -6.83 -1.22
N GLY A 40 1.22 -8.10 -0.91
CA GLY A 40 0.37 -8.54 0.19
C GLY A 40 -1.10 -8.23 0.00
N GLY A 41 -1.79 -7.87 1.09
CA GLY A 41 -3.26 -8.00 1.22
C GLY A 41 -4.08 -7.13 0.25
N LEU A 42 -3.54 -6.02 -0.24
CA LEU A 42 -4.26 -5.17 -1.18
C LEU A 42 -4.12 -5.62 -2.65
N THR A 43 -3.08 -6.41 -2.94
CA THR A 43 -2.70 -6.81 -4.30
C THR A 43 -3.82 -7.52 -5.08
N PRO A 44 -4.58 -8.47 -4.51
CA PRO A 44 -5.60 -9.20 -5.26
C PRO A 44 -6.67 -8.29 -5.89
N ARG A 45 -6.99 -7.15 -5.26
CA ARG A 45 -7.98 -6.18 -5.79
C ARG A 45 -7.55 -5.56 -7.12
N TYR A 46 -6.24 -5.47 -7.39
CA TYR A 46 -5.71 -4.91 -8.63
C TYR A 46 -5.32 -5.96 -9.66
N LEU A 47 -5.07 -7.21 -9.24
CA LEU A 47 -4.74 -8.32 -10.15
C LEU A 47 -5.97 -9.09 -10.63
N VAL A 48 -7.07 -9.07 -9.87
CA VAL A 48 -8.29 -9.83 -10.16
C VAL A 48 -9.43 -8.85 -10.46
N PRO A 49 -9.59 -8.39 -11.71
CA PRO A 49 -10.56 -7.34 -12.07
C PRO A 49 -12.02 -7.82 -11.96
N GLN A 50 -12.25 -9.13 -12.02
CA GLN A 50 -13.57 -9.74 -11.85
C GLN A 50 -13.42 -10.99 -10.97
N ILE A 51 -14.18 -11.04 -9.88
CA ILE A 51 -14.19 -12.19 -8.97
C ILE A 51 -14.96 -13.32 -9.66
N PRO A 52 -14.34 -14.50 -9.89
CA PRO A 52 -15.05 -15.65 -10.44
C PRO A 52 -16.20 -16.08 -9.52
N PRO A 53 -17.31 -16.62 -10.07
CA PRO A 53 -18.52 -16.92 -9.31
C PRO A 53 -18.31 -17.91 -8.15
N ASP A 54 -17.35 -18.83 -8.28
CA ASP A 54 -17.07 -19.87 -7.28
C ASP A 54 -15.96 -19.46 -6.28
N VAL A 55 -15.43 -18.23 -6.40
CA VAL A 55 -14.36 -17.74 -5.53
C VAL A 55 -14.96 -16.79 -4.48
N PRO A 56 -14.71 -17.03 -3.19
CA PRO A 56 -15.13 -16.12 -2.14
C PRO A 56 -14.60 -14.70 -2.36
N ALA A 57 -15.37 -13.70 -1.94
CA ALA A 57 -14.93 -12.32 -1.99
C ALA A 57 -13.60 -12.12 -1.22
N HIS A 58 -12.78 -11.19 -1.70
CA HIS A 58 -11.52 -10.85 -1.03
C HIS A 58 -11.79 -10.38 0.41
N ALA A 59 -11.04 -10.93 1.39
CA ALA A 59 -11.23 -10.63 2.81
C ALA A 59 -11.17 -9.14 3.12
N GLY A 60 -10.25 -8.44 2.46
CA GLY A 60 -9.84 -7.08 2.80
C GLY A 60 -8.46 -7.04 3.45
N THR A 61 -7.99 -5.83 3.73
CA THR A 61 -6.70 -5.57 4.41
C THR A 61 -6.81 -4.38 5.36
N LEU A 62 -5.88 -4.28 6.31
CA LEU A 62 -5.75 -3.17 7.26
C LEU A 62 -4.43 -2.39 7.10
N ASP A 63 -3.59 -2.81 6.16
CA ASP A 63 -2.28 -2.27 5.90
C ASP A 63 -2.02 -2.15 4.38
N VAL A 64 -1.05 -1.29 4.05
CA VAL A 64 -0.50 -1.14 2.70
C VAL A 64 0.93 -1.64 2.75
N GLU A 65 1.23 -2.69 2.00
CA GLU A 65 2.54 -3.33 1.95
C GLU A 65 3.16 -3.02 0.58
N ILE A 66 4.33 -2.37 0.55
CA ILE A 66 5.05 -2.04 -0.68
C ILE A 66 6.49 -2.52 -0.61
N VAL A 67 7.02 -2.95 -1.75
CA VAL A 67 8.45 -3.17 -1.98
C VAL A 67 8.98 -2.03 -2.84
N ILE A 68 10.18 -1.53 -2.54
CA ILE A 68 10.84 -0.46 -3.28
C ILE A 68 12.15 -1.00 -3.81
N ASP A 69 12.45 -0.73 -5.09
CA ASP A 69 13.76 -1.02 -5.65
C ASP A 69 14.83 -0.16 -4.94
N LEU A 70 15.79 -0.83 -4.28
CA LEU A 70 16.85 -0.18 -3.51
C LEU A 70 17.84 0.61 -4.38
N GLN A 71 17.90 0.38 -5.69
CA GLN A 71 18.70 1.22 -6.59
C GLN A 71 18.20 2.68 -6.60
N LEU A 72 16.94 2.93 -6.20
CA LEU A 72 16.40 4.26 -5.96
C LEU A 72 16.99 4.94 -4.70
N LEU A 73 17.46 4.16 -3.72
CA LEU A 73 18.01 4.62 -2.45
C LEU A 73 19.54 4.73 -2.46
N ALA A 74 20.20 4.14 -3.45
CA ALA A 74 21.65 4.20 -3.63
C ALA A 74 22.15 5.61 -4.02
N ASP A 75 21.24 6.50 -4.41
CA ASP A 75 21.52 7.93 -4.56
C ASP A 75 21.39 8.59 -3.16
N THR A 76 22.50 8.66 -2.43
CA THR A 76 22.59 8.96 -0.98
C THR A 76 21.94 10.28 -0.52
N ASP A 77 21.66 11.22 -1.43
CA ASP A 77 20.90 12.46 -1.12
C ASP A 77 19.39 12.21 -0.88
N VAL A 78 18.89 11.02 -1.22
CA VAL A 78 17.46 10.69 -1.22
C VAL A 78 16.92 10.27 0.15
N TYR A 79 17.75 9.66 1.01
CA TYR A 79 17.31 9.17 2.31
C TYR A 79 16.86 10.32 3.23
N HIS A 80 17.59 11.43 3.23
CA HIS A 80 17.27 12.63 4.03
C HIS A 80 16.00 13.37 3.54
N SER A 81 15.66 13.26 2.25
CA SER A 81 14.47 13.87 1.64
C SER A 81 13.18 13.12 1.99
N LEU A 82 13.22 11.79 2.03
CA LEU A 82 12.06 10.96 2.41
C LEU A 82 11.74 11.09 3.91
N GLU A 83 12.76 11.01 4.77
CA GLU A 83 12.61 11.23 6.21
C GLU A 83 12.06 12.64 6.51
N GLY A 84 12.63 13.67 5.88
CA GLY A 84 12.19 15.05 6.06
C GLY A 84 10.75 15.33 5.60
N LYS A 85 10.25 14.64 4.56
CA LYS A 85 8.86 14.76 4.10
C LYS A 85 7.88 14.03 5.00
N TRP A 86 8.29 12.91 5.61
CA TRP A 86 7.45 12.14 6.54
C TRP A 86 7.21 12.88 7.87
N HIS A 87 8.21 13.60 8.39
CA HIS A 87 8.05 14.39 9.61
C HIS A 87 7.17 15.65 9.44
N ARG A 88 7.08 16.21 8.23
CA ARG A 88 6.29 17.43 7.96
C ARG A 88 4.80 17.18 7.69
N SER A 89 4.36 15.95 7.47
CA SER A 89 2.93 15.64 7.25
C SER A 89 2.16 15.35 8.55
N ARG A 90 2.78 15.57 9.71
CA ARG A 90 2.21 15.37 11.07
C ARG A 90 2.15 16.65 11.92
N ALA A 91 2.40 17.81 11.32
CA ALA A 91 2.23 19.13 11.96
C ALA A 91 1.02 19.86 11.36
#